data_AF-A0A5A9NVV7-F1
#
_entry.id   AF-A0A5A9NVV7-F1
#
_cell.length_a   1.000
_cell.length_b   1.000
_cell.length_c   1.000
_cell.angle_alpha   90.00
_cell.angle_beta   90.00
_cell.angle_gamma   90.00
#
_symmetry.space_group_name_H-M   'P 1'
#
loop_
_entity.id
_entity.type
_entity.pdbx_description
1 polymer ?
#
loop_
_entity_poly.entity_id
_entity_poly.type
_entity_poly.pdbx_seq_one_letter_code
_entity_poly.pdbx_strand_id
1 'polypeptide(L)'
;MKSRSFCLVIFCLFTNPNDFHPLIHPSNGLRKCRVNSSLTALEVLPGGGWDNLRNLDMGRVMNLSYSQCQTTEDGAYLIPDEVFVIPQKESGVETYSEIIMSWLEQKSSTSSSINADVSYMSEMNGKFSNENQRIKTHQLGKNSVTVRVQSGVFTRGQLKPVRLPPFKNPPLLSMNATNTVAVMTEGDRSWLRVGGTKTWQLSKPGEINQIASRSGSSSQMSGGEKAAAAVGVIAITALLVAGTVVLVKRRRRFS
;
A
#
# COMPACT_ATOMS: atom_id res chain seq x y z
N MET A 1 -23.38 29.07 -37.62
CA MET A 1 -22.06 28.47 -37.24
C MET A 1 -21.19 29.55 -36.59
N LYS A 2 -21.21 29.68 -35.25
CA LYS A 2 -20.34 30.57 -34.45
C LYS A 2 -20.62 30.37 -32.94
N SER A 3 -20.44 29.15 -32.42
CA SER A 3 -20.55 28.89 -30.96
C SER A 3 -19.94 27.54 -30.55
N ARG A 4 -18.81 27.16 -31.15
CA ARG A 4 -18.06 25.95 -30.73
C ARG A 4 -16.57 26.21 -30.51
N SER A 5 -16.04 27.33 -31.03
CA SER A 5 -14.63 27.69 -30.85
C SER A 5 -14.31 28.34 -29.50
N PHE A 6 -15.28 28.95 -28.81
CA PHE A 6 -15.00 29.69 -27.57
C PHE A 6 -14.79 28.79 -26.34
N CYS A 7 -15.39 27.58 -26.30
CA CYS A 7 -15.21 26.67 -25.17
C CYS A 7 -13.84 25.98 -25.14
N LEU A 8 -13.18 25.81 -26.29
CA LEU A 8 -11.87 25.16 -26.35
C LEU A 8 -10.72 26.07 -25.89
N VAL A 9 -10.89 27.40 -25.98
CA VAL A 9 -9.85 28.35 -25.57
C VAL A 9 -9.83 28.56 -24.04
N ILE A 10 -10.97 28.41 -23.36
CA ILE A 10 -11.07 28.60 -21.90
C ILE A 10 -10.53 27.39 -21.12
N PHE A 11 -10.54 26.18 -21.69
CA PHE A 11 -10.07 24.98 -20.99
C PHE A 11 -8.53 24.86 -20.94
N CYS A 12 -7.81 25.59 -21.80
CA CYS A 12 -6.35 25.55 -21.85
C CYS A 12 -5.64 26.52 -20.88
N LEU A 13 -6.37 27.40 -20.19
CA LEU A 13 -5.78 28.41 -19.29
C LEU A 13 -5.71 27.98 -17.81
N PHE A 14 -6.16 26.77 -17.45
CA PHE A 14 -6.16 26.29 -16.06
C PHE A 14 -5.24 25.09 -15.78
N THR A 15 -4.52 24.59 -16.78
CA THR A 15 -3.48 23.57 -16.54
C THR A 15 -2.13 24.27 -16.52
N ASN A 16 -1.70 24.72 -15.34
CA ASN A 16 -0.28 25.04 -15.12
C ASN A 16 0.55 23.79 -15.45
N PRO A 17 1.48 23.82 -16.41
CA PRO A 17 2.32 22.67 -16.76
C PRO A 17 3.45 22.39 -15.74
N ASN A 18 3.39 22.98 -14.55
CA ASN A 18 4.50 23.02 -13.59
C ASN A 18 4.29 22.18 -12.30
N ASP A 19 3.36 21.23 -12.28
CA ASP A 19 3.22 20.32 -11.13
C ASP A 19 3.88 18.94 -11.34
N PHE A 20 4.87 18.85 -12.23
CA PHE A 20 5.86 17.78 -12.12
C PHE A 20 6.87 18.14 -11.04
N HIS A 21 6.45 18.05 -9.77
CA HIS A 21 7.41 17.90 -8.70
C HIS A 21 8.00 16.49 -8.81
N PRO A 22 9.28 16.32 -9.25
CA PRO A 22 9.91 15.02 -9.13
C PRO A 22 9.82 14.62 -7.66
N LEU A 23 9.33 13.41 -7.39
CA LEU A 23 9.40 12.83 -6.06
C LEU A 23 10.88 12.70 -5.72
N ILE A 24 11.43 13.72 -5.06
CA ILE A 24 12.78 13.69 -4.50
C ILE A 24 12.68 12.70 -3.36
N HIS A 25 12.93 11.42 -3.68
CA HIS A 25 13.20 10.41 -2.69
C HIS A 25 14.44 10.88 -1.93
N PRO A 26 14.38 11.13 -0.61
CA PRO A 26 15.55 11.51 0.15
C PRO A 26 16.62 10.43 -0.05
N SER A 27 17.78 10.81 -0.55
CA SER A 27 18.86 9.88 -0.84
C SER A 27 19.41 9.35 0.48
N ASN A 28 19.30 8.05 0.72
CA ASN A 28 19.93 7.36 1.86
C ASN A 28 21.47 7.24 1.74
N GLY A 29 22.09 7.86 0.72
CA GLY A 29 23.53 7.86 0.51
C GLY A 29 24.04 6.72 -0.40
N LEU A 30 23.21 5.72 -0.71
CA LEU A 30 23.65 4.52 -1.44
C LEU A 30 24.27 4.83 -2.81
N ARG A 31 23.67 5.78 -3.53
CA ARG A 31 24.17 6.19 -4.85
C ARG A 31 25.59 6.78 -4.77
N LYS A 32 25.94 7.47 -3.68
CA LYS A 32 27.29 8.00 -3.48
C LYS A 32 28.31 6.87 -3.29
N CYS A 33 27.95 5.85 -2.50
CA CYS A 33 28.81 4.66 -2.30
C CYS A 33 29.00 3.85 -3.59
N ARG A 34 27.98 3.80 -4.46
CA ARG A 34 28.05 3.11 -5.77
C ARG A 34 28.88 3.87 -6.81
N VAL A 35 29.06 5.19 -6.67
CA VAL A 35 29.95 5.94 -7.57
C VAL A 35 31.41 5.57 -7.31
N ASN A 36 31.75 5.26 -6.05
CA ASN A 36 33.13 4.95 -5.65
C ASN A 36 33.43 3.45 -5.60
N SER A 37 32.44 2.58 -5.81
CA SER A 37 32.61 1.12 -5.81
C SER A 37 31.68 0.45 -6.82
N SER A 38 32.16 -0.60 -7.47
CA SER A 38 31.34 -1.45 -8.35
C SER A 38 30.44 -2.43 -7.56
N LEU A 39 30.42 -2.34 -6.23
CA LEU A 39 29.71 -3.28 -5.37
C LEU A 39 28.20 -3.08 -5.42
N THR A 40 27.49 -4.19 -5.38
CA THR A 40 26.03 -4.23 -5.26
C THR A 40 25.61 -4.07 -3.80
N ALA A 41 24.45 -3.44 -3.58
CA ALA A 41 23.87 -3.37 -2.24
C ALA A 41 23.20 -4.69 -1.92
N LEU A 42 23.26 -5.12 -0.65
CA LEU A 42 22.52 -6.29 -0.20
C LEU A 42 21.01 -6.03 -0.31
N GLU A 43 20.30 -6.85 -1.08
CA GLU A 43 18.87 -6.67 -1.36
C GLU A 43 17.97 -7.13 -0.19
N VAL A 44 18.41 -8.17 0.53
CA VAL A 44 17.65 -8.74 1.65
C VAL A 44 18.08 -8.04 2.93
N LEU A 45 17.26 -7.10 3.39
CA LEU A 45 17.53 -6.29 4.58
C LEU A 45 16.44 -6.47 5.63
N PRO A 46 16.79 -6.46 6.93
CA PRO A 46 15.80 -6.44 8.00
C PRO A 46 15.14 -5.06 8.11
N GLY A 47 14.10 -4.96 8.94
CA GLY A 47 13.43 -3.69 9.25
C GLY A 47 12.28 -3.34 8.31
N GLY A 48 11.85 -4.26 7.45
CA GLY A 48 10.54 -4.21 6.79
C GLY A 48 9.40 -4.57 7.76
N GLY A 49 8.21 -4.05 7.47
CA GLY A 49 6.97 -4.48 8.11
C GLY A 49 6.51 -5.82 7.55
N TRP A 50 5.85 -6.62 8.37
CA TRP A 50 5.41 -7.96 8.00
C TRP A 50 3.95 -8.19 8.38
N ASP A 51 3.14 -8.61 7.41
CA ASP A 51 1.80 -9.14 7.66
C ASP A 51 1.89 -10.64 7.95
N ASN A 52 1.76 -10.99 9.23
CA ASN A 52 1.92 -12.37 9.68
C ASN A 52 0.74 -13.28 9.34
N LEU A 53 -0.43 -12.75 8.94
CA LEU A 53 -1.56 -13.59 8.52
C LEU A 53 -1.41 -14.02 7.06
N ARG A 54 -0.94 -13.09 6.23
CA ARG A 54 -0.79 -13.29 4.78
C ARG A 54 0.62 -13.71 4.36
N ASN A 55 1.60 -13.65 5.25
CA ASN A 55 3.03 -13.80 4.95
C ASN A 55 3.47 -12.85 3.83
N LEU A 56 3.20 -11.54 4.01
CA LEU A 56 3.52 -10.51 3.03
C LEU A 56 4.39 -9.41 3.63
N ASP A 57 5.37 -8.97 2.85
CA ASP A 57 6.12 -7.75 3.13
C ASP A 57 5.20 -6.52 3.00
N MET A 58 5.29 -5.62 3.98
CA MET A 58 4.47 -4.41 4.08
C MET A 58 5.29 -3.12 3.93
N GLY A 59 6.49 -3.21 3.36
CA GLY A 59 7.39 -2.08 3.13
C GLY A 59 8.27 -1.72 4.32
N ARG A 60 9.17 -0.76 4.11
CA ARG A 60 10.20 -0.36 5.08
C ARG A 60 9.60 0.31 6.32
N VAL A 61 9.98 -0.17 7.50
CA VAL A 61 9.66 0.42 8.81
C VAL A 61 10.89 1.07 9.45
N MET A 62 12.07 0.47 9.26
CA MET A 62 13.34 0.97 9.79
C MET A 62 14.02 1.95 8.82
N ASN A 63 14.57 3.03 9.37
CA ASN A 63 15.42 3.93 8.60
C ASN A 63 16.81 3.30 8.41
N LEU A 64 17.26 3.17 7.16
CA LEU A 64 18.55 2.57 6.80
C LEU A 64 19.40 3.58 6.02
N SER A 65 20.60 3.85 6.53
CA SER A 65 21.57 4.81 6.01
C SER A 65 22.76 4.11 5.33
N TYR A 66 23.35 4.72 4.32
CA TYR A 66 24.61 4.30 3.68
C TYR A 66 25.64 5.44 3.70
N SER A 67 25.80 6.10 4.84
CA SER A 67 26.69 7.24 4.98
C SER A 67 28.16 6.84 5.12
N GLN A 68 28.42 5.66 5.68
CA GLN A 68 29.78 5.16 5.92
C GLN A 68 30.26 4.19 4.83
N CYS A 69 29.40 3.89 3.85
CA CYS A 69 29.68 2.93 2.78
C CYS A 69 30.22 1.59 3.31
N GLN A 70 29.63 1.09 4.39
CA GLN A 70 30.04 -0.18 4.98
C GLN A 70 29.87 -1.33 3.99
N THR A 71 30.74 -2.33 4.11
CA THR A 71 30.71 -3.53 3.29
C THR A 71 30.65 -4.76 4.19
N THR A 72 30.22 -5.88 3.60
CA THR A 72 30.37 -7.19 4.22
C THR A 72 31.85 -7.51 4.43
N GLU A 73 32.17 -8.40 5.37
CA GLU A 73 33.56 -8.76 5.70
C GLU A 73 34.32 -9.35 4.51
N ASP A 74 33.61 -10.04 3.61
CA ASP A 74 34.14 -10.58 2.35
C ASP A 74 34.21 -9.54 1.21
N GLY A 75 33.75 -8.31 1.45
CA GLY A 75 33.76 -7.22 0.46
C GLY A 75 32.82 -7.41 -0.72
N ALA A 76 31.88 -8.37 -0.64
CA ALA A 76 30.98 -8.69 -1.75
C ALA A 76 29.80 -7.73 -1.89
N TYR A 77 29.29 -7.17 -0.77
CA TYR A 77 28.11 -6.32 -0.77
C TYR A 77 28.26 -5.06 0.07
N LEU A 78 27.57 -3.99 -0.33
CA LEU A 78 27.33 -2.81 0.51
C LEU A 78 26.19 -3.09 1.50
N ILE A 79 26.39 -2.70 2.76
CA ILE A 79 25.41 -2.86 3.85
C ILE A 79 25.07 -1.50 4.48
N PRO A 80 23.85 -1.32 5.00
CA PRO A 80 23.48 -0.13 5.77
C PRO A 80 24.30 0.04 7.05
N ASP A 81 24.47 1.28 7.50
CA ASP A 81 25.24 1.63 8.69
C ASP A 81 24.67 1.00 9.98
N GLU A 82 23.35 0.76 10.02
CA GLU A 82 22.63 0.19 11.17
C GLU A 82 22.56 -1.36 11.16
N VAL A 83 23.07 -2.02 10.12
CA VAL A 83 22.95 -3.47 9.93
C VAL A 83 24.33 -4.12 9.95
N PHE A 84 24.44 -5.25 10.65
CA PHE A 84 25.61 -6.12 10.58
C PHE A 84 25.21 -7.47 9.97
N VAL A 85 26.14 -8.08 9.24
CA VAL A 85 25.95 -9.41 8.64
C VAL A 85 26.75 -10.45 9.41
N ILE A 86 26.26 -11.69 9.44
CA ILE A 86 27.00 -12.84 9.94
C ILE A 86 27.10 -13.84 8.78
N PRO A 87 28.30 -14.14 8.26
CA PRO A 87 28.45 -15.09 7.17
C PRO A 87 28.16 -16.50 7.68
N GLN A 88 27.15 -17.16 7.11
CA GLN A 88 26.86 -18.57 7.34
C GLN A 88 27.32 -19.36 6.11
N LYS A 89 28.40 -20.14 6.26
CA LYS A 89 28.96 -20.96 5.19
C LYS A 89 28.39 -22.37 5.28
N GLU A 90 27.45 -22.70 4.40
CA GLU A 90 26.92 -24.06 4.25
C GLU A 90 27.34 -24.61 2.89
N SER A 91 28.14 -25.68 2.90
CA SER A 91 28.71 -26.28 1.69
C SER A 91 27.94 -27.50 1.19
N GLY A 92 26.84 -27.88 1.85
CA GLY A 92 26.07 -29.09 1.57
C GLY A 92 24.71 -28.78 0.97
N VAL A 93 24.38 -29.46 -0.14
CA VAL A 93 23.01 -29.49 -0.69
C VAL A 93 22.24 -30.60 0.02
N GLU A 94 21.54 -30.29 1.11
CA GLU A 94 20.66 -31.27 1.76
C GLU A 94 19.27 -31.24 1.10
N THR A 95 18.82 -32.36 0.55
CA THR A 95 17.45 -32.49 0.04
C THR A 95 16.54 -33.09 1.12
N TYR A 96 15.43 -32.43 1.42
CA TYR A 96 14.43 -32.91 2.37
C TYR A 96 13.06 -33.01 1.69
N SER A 97 12.31 -34.05 2.02
CA SER A 97 10.94 -34.26 1.56
C SER A 97 9.99 -34.48 2.73
N GLU A 98 8.82 -33.86 2.67
CA GLU A 98 7.76 -34.03 3.66
C GLU A 98 6.40 -34.24 3.03
N ILE A 99 5.56 -34.96 3.77
CA ILE A 99 4.17 -35.19 3.42
C ILE A 99 3.32 -34.36 4.37
N ILE A 100 2.56 -33.42 3.82
CA ILE A 100 1.66 -32.54 4.54
C ILE A 100 0.25 -33.11 4.38
N MET A 101 -0.18 -33.89 5.38
CA MET A 101 -1.48 -34.54 5.39
C MET A 101 -2.62 -33.53 5.48
N SER A 102 -2.44 -32.46 6.27
CA SER A 102 -3.45 -31.44 6.51
C SER A 102 -2.91 -30.04 6.26
N TRP A 103 -3.70 -29.22 5.57
CA TRP A 103 -3.43 -27.79 5.39
C TRP A 103 -3.33 -27.03 6.73
N LEU A 104 -3.92 -27.55 7.81
CA LEU A 104 -3.78 -26.97 9.16
C LEU A 104 -2.37 -27.15 9.73
N GLU A 105 -1.66 -28.21 9.36
CA GLU A 105 -0.31 -28.52 9.86
C GLU A 105 0.80 -27.93 8.98
N GLN A 106 0.41 -27.32 7.86
CA GLN A 106 1.36 -26.72 6.94
C GLN A 106 2.19 -25.62 7.61
N LYS A 107 3.52 -25.76 7.47
CA LYS A 107 4.51 -24.74 7.84
C LYS A 107 5.01 -24.05 6.59
N SER A 108 5.08 -22.72 6.60
CA SER A 108 5.63 -21.97 5.47
C SER A 108 7.13 -22.21 5.32
N SER A 109 7.61 -22.25 4.08
CA SER A 109 9.03 -22.49 3.78
C SER A 109 9.92 -21.26 4.03
N THR A 110 9.38 -20.06 3.82
CA THR A 110 10.12 -18.78 3.91
C THR A 110 9.92 -18.06 5.24
N SER A 111 8.83 -18.36 5.93
CA SER A 111 8.35 -17.58 7.08
C SER A 111 7.96 -18.49 8.25
N SER A 112 8.52 -19.69 8.34
CA SER A 112 8.23 -20.64 9.43
C SER A 112 8.55 -20.07 10.80
N SER A 113 9.70 -19.41 10.94
CA SER A 113 10.19 -18.87 12.22
C SER A 113 9.27 -17.78 12.78
N ILE A 114 8.88 -16.81 11.95
CA ILE A 114 7.98 -15.71 12.36
C ILE A 114 6.54 -16.19 12.62
N ASN A 115 6.10 -17.24 11.92
CA ASN A 115 4.78 -17.84 12.18
C ASN A 115 4.74 -18.66 13.48
N ALA A 116 5.89 -19.23 13.88
CA ALA A 116 6.03 -20.01 15.11
C ALA A 116 6.23 -19.16 16.36
N ASP A 117 6.44 -17.85 16.21
CA ASP A 117 6.66 -16.93 17.33
C ASP A 117 5.39 -16.78 18.19
N VAL A 118 5.58 -16.50 19.48
CA VAL A 118 4.48 -16.47 20.47
C VAL A 118 3.62 -15.23 20.25
N SER A 119 2.48 -15.41 19.59
CA SER A 119 1.43 -14.40 19.44
C SER A 119 0.15 -14.82 20.15
N TYR A 120 -0.75 -13.86 20.43
CA TYR A 120 -2.05 -14.12 21.06
C TYR A 120 -2.92 -15.14 20.29
N MET A 121 -2.66 -15.33 18.99
CA MET A 121 -3.36 -16.29 18.12
C MET A 121 -2.38 -16.94 17.14
N SER A 122 -1.44 -17.72 17.67
CA SER A 122 -0.38 -18.37 16.90
C SER A 122 -0.90 -19.30 15.79
N GLU A 123 -2.07 -19.90 16.00
CA GLU A 123 -2.73 -20.84 15.10
C GLU A 123 -3.20 -20.20 13.79
N MET A 124 -3.39 -18.87 13.78
CA MET A 124 -3.81 -18.12 12.60
C MET A 124 -2.65 -17.62 11.73
N ASN A 125 -1.42 -17.64 12.27
CA ASN A 125 -0.24 -17.14 11.57
C ASN A 125 -0.04 -17.91 10.25
N GLY A 126 0.14 -17.17 9.15
CA GLY A 126 0.34 -17.68 7.80
C GLY A 126 -0.86 -18.37 7.15
N LYS A 127 -2.01 -18.50 7.83
CA LYS A 127 -3.17 -19.25 7.30
C LYS A 127 -3.90 -18.55 6.16
N PHE A 128 -3.70 -17.25 5.98
CA PHE A 128 -4.23 -16.48 4.86
C PHE A 128 -3.20 -16.29 3.74
N SER A 129 -2.01 -16.88 3.84
CA SER A 129 -1.01 -16.82 2.78
C SER A 129 -1.46 -17.54 1.51
N ASN A 130 -0.93 -17.10 0.36
CA ASN A 130 -1.20 -17.72 -0.94
C ASN A 130 -0.79 -19.21 -0.94
N GLU A 131 0.30 -19.56 -0.25
CA GLU A 131 0.76 -20.95 -0.11
C GLU A 131 -0.28 -21.82 0.62
N ASN A 132 -0.77 -21.35 1.77
CA ASN A 132 -1.75 -22.09 2.58
C ASN A 132 -3.11 -22.18 1.88
N GLN A 133 -3.59 -21.08 1.27
CA GLN A 133 -4.85 -21.07 0.52
C GLN A 133 -4.81 -22.03 -0.67
N ARG A 134 -3.69 -22.07 -1.40
CA ARG A 134 -3.51 -23.00 -2.52
C ARG A 134 -3.56 -24.45 -2.06
N ILE A 135 -2.83 -24.81 -1.01
CA ILE A 135 -2.82 -26.17 -0.44
C ILE A 135 -4.23 -26.56 0.02
N LYS A 136 -4.88 -25.70 0.82
CA LYS A 136 -6.25 -25.91 1.30
C LYS A 136 -7.23 -26.19 0.14
N THR A 137 -7.15 -25.39 -0.93
CA THR A 137 -8.05 -25.53 -2.09
C THR A 137 -7.82 -26.86 -2.81
N HIS A 138 -6.57 -27.31 -2.96
CA HIS A 138 -6.26 -28.58 -3.63
C HIS A 138 -6.59 -29.80 -2.76
N GLN A 139 -6.33 -29.74 -1.45
CA GLN A 139 -6.66 -30.82 -0.54
C GLN A 139 -8.18 -31.01 -0.43
N LEU A 140 -8.93 -29.92 -0.23
CA LEU A 140 -10.39 -29.98 -0.11
C LEU A 140 -11.08 -30.25 -1.45
N GLY A 141 -10.59 -29.65 -2.54
CA GLY A 141 -11.21 -29.77 -3.86
C GLY A 141 -10.95 -31.10 -4.57
N LYS A 142 -9.83 -31.77 -4.26
CA LYS A 142 -9.41 -33.01 -4.94
C LYS A 142 -9.20 -34.20 -4.00
N ASN A 143 -9.51 -34.06 -2.72
CA ASN A 143 -9.19 -35.05 -1.68
C ASN A 143 -7.74 -35.56 -1.78
N SER A 144 -6.81 -34.62 -1.93
CA SER A 144 -5.40 -34.90 -2.22
C SER A 144 -4.50 -34.58 -1.03
N VAL A 145 -3.34 -35.22 -0.96
CA VAL A 145 -2.28 -34.92 0.01
C VAL A 145 -1.20 -34.09 -0.68
N THR A 146 -0.54 -33.20 0.06
CA THR A 146 0.55 -32.39 -0.47
C THR A 146 1.91 -32.98 -0.10
N VAL A 147 2.77 -33.17 -1.08
CA VAL A 147 4.17 -33.55 -0.88
C VAL A 147 5.04 -32.35 -1.23
N ARG A 148 5.98 -32.01 -0.34
CA ARG A 148 6.93 -30.92 -0.55
C ARG A 148 8.34 -31.48 -0.59
N VAL A 149 9.12 -31.04 -1.55
CA VAL A 149 10.55 -31.34 -1.68
C VAL A 149 11.31 -30.02 -1.69
N GLN A 150 12.37 -29.92 -0.88
CA GLN A 150 13.20 -28.73 -0.75
C GLN A 150 14.68 -29.08 -0.85
N SER A 151 15.47 -28.10 -1.29
CA SER A 151 16.93 -28.18 -1.33
C SER A 151 17.50 -27.12 -0.38
N GLY A 152 18.38 -27.56 0.53
CA GLY A 152 18.83 -26.85 1.73
C GLY A 152 19.77 -25.68 1.53
N VAL A 153 20.18 -25.40 0.28
CA VAL A 153 21.26 -24.45 -0.06
C VAL A 153 21.04 -23.04 0.47
N PHE A 154 19.80 -22.66 0.78
CA PHE A 154 19.45 -21.34 1.31
C PHE A 154 18.49 -21.37 2.51
N THR A 155 18.16 -22.54 3.06
CA THR A 155 17.03 -22.68 4.00
C THR A 155 17.43 -23.03 5.44
N ARG A 156 18.72 -23.24 5.73
CA ARG A 156 19.17 -23.68 7.06
C ARG A 156 19.87 -22.60 7.88
N GLY A 157 19.45 -21.35 7.76
CA GLY A 157 19.84 -20.29 8.69
C GLY A 157 18.75 -20.01 9.73
N GLN A 158 18.93 -20.42 10.99
CA GLN A 158 18.17 -19.80 12.07
C GLN A 158 18.81 -18.43 12.31
N LEU A 159 18.16 -17.36 11.83
CA LEU A 159 18.61 -16.00 12.11
C LEU A 159 18.74 -15.84 13.64
N LYS A 160 19.91 -15.39 14.11
CA LYS A 160 20.07 -15.02 15.52
C LYS A 160 18.99 -13.98 15.87
N PRO A 161 18.44 -14.00 17.11
CA PRO A 161 17.44 -13.04 17.52
C PRO A 161 17.91 -11.61 17.20
N VAL A 162 17.21 -10.96 16.28
CA VAL A 162 17.49 -9.56 15.92
C VAL A 162 17.09 -8.74 17.14
N ARG A 163 18.07 -8.15 17.82
CA ARG A 163 17.80 -7.09 18.81
C ARG A 163 17.35 -5.87 18.05
N LEU A 164 16.04 -5.73 17.91
CA LEU A 164 15.42 -4.56 17.32
C LEU A 164 15.90 -3.34 18.14
N PRO A 165 16.46 -2.29 17.52
CA PRO A 165 16.71 -1.06 18.23
C PRO A 165 15.39 -0.60 18.86
N PRO A 166 15.40 0.00 20.06
CA PRO A 166 14.17 0.44 20.70
C PRO A 166 13.40 1.32 19.73
N PHE A 167 12.24 0.84 19.25
CA PHE A 167 11.34 1.62 18.42
C PHE A 167 10.80 2.75 19.29
N LYS A 168 11.53 3.87 19.32
CA LYS A 168 11.15 5.03 20.15
C LYS A 168 9.96 5.77 19.58
N ASN A 169 9.69 5.60 18.28
CA ASN A 169 8.57 6.25 17.64
C ASN A 169 7.46 5.20 17.41
N PRO A 170 6.29 5.34 18.06
CA PRO A 170 5.13 4.54 17.67
C PRO A 170 4.86 4.75 16.17
N PRO A 171 4.24 3.77 15.49
CA PRO A 171 3.79 3.97 14.12
C PRO A 171 2.99 5.28 14.08
N LEU A 172 3.37 6.19 13.18
CA LEU A 172 2.76 7.52 13.07
C LEU A 172 1.26 7.47 12.74
N LEU A 173 0.73 6.27 12.47
CA LEU A 173 -0.65 5.97 12.14
C LEU A 173 -1.22 4.97 13.15
N SER A 174 -2.17 5.44 13.97
CA SER A 174 -3.11 4.59 14.68
C SER A 174 -4.21 4.19 13.70
N MET A 175 -4.26 2.92 13.32
CA MET A 175 -5.20 2.38 12.35
C MET A 175 -6.61 2.26 12.95
N ASN A 176 -7.28 3.39 13.18
CA ASN A 176 -8.72 3.42 13.47
C ASN A 176 -9.46 3.44 12.13
N ALA A 177 -10.03 2.30 11.73
CA ALA A 177 -10.59 2.05 10.39
C ALA A 177 -11.61 3.12 9.99
N THR A 178 -11.15 4.14 9.26
CA THR A 178 -11.97 5.16 8.60
C THR A 178 -11.97 4.88 7.09
N ASN A 179 -12.95 5.42 6.35
CA ASN A 179 -13.14 5.22 4.89
C ASN A 179 -12.03 5.81 4.00
N THR A 180 -10.82 5.95 4.52
CA THR A 180 -9.68 6.63 3.93
C THR A 180 -8.59 5.58 3.66
N VAL A 181 -8.21 5.41 2.40
CA VAL A 181 -7.16 4.46 2.01
C VAL A 181 -5.83 5.19 2.00
N ALA A 182 -4.86 4.74 2.81
CA ALA A 182 -3.50 5.26 2.77
C ALA A 182 -2.57 4.29 2.03
N VAL A 183 -1.80 4.79 1.08
CA VAL A 183 -0.72 4.08 0.39
C VAL A 183 0.60 4.70 0.86
N MET A 184 1.37 3.94 1.63
CA MET A 184 2.67 4.39 2.12
C MET A 184 3.67 4.42 0.96
N THR A 185 4.41 5.52 0.82
CA THR A 185 5.51 5.64 -0.13
C THR A 185 6.83 5.65 0.62
N GLU A 186 7.90 5.25 -0.03
CA GLU A 186 9.25 5.29 0.55
C GLU A 186 9.63 6.77 0.85
N GLY A 187 9.54 7.17 2.13
CA GLY A 187 9.79 8.54 2.62
C GLY A 187 8.81 9.04 3.70
N ASP A 188 8.95 10.30 4.12
CA ASP A 188 8.12 10.94 5.18
C ASP A 188 6.70 11.35 4.72
N ARG A 189 6.21 10.80 3.61
CA ARG A 189 4.94 11.15 3.00
C ARG A 189 4.18 9.90 2.62
N SER A 190 2.85 9.98 2.62
CA SER A 190 1.98 8.88 2.19
C SER A 190 0.85 9.43 1.34
N TRP A 191 0.44 8.67 0.33
CA TRP A 191 -0.73 8.99 -0.47
C TRP A 191 -1.99 8.64 0.30
N LEU A 192 -2.86 9.61 0.51
CA LEU A 192 -4.13 9.47 1.19
C LEU A 192 -5.26 9.62 0.18
N ARG A 193 -6.11 8.60 0.07
CA ARG A 193 -7.38 8.70 -0.65
C ARG A 193 -8.46 9.11 0.34
N VAL A 194 -8.85 10.38 0.28
CA VAL A 194 -9.75 11.00 1.24
C VAL A 194 -11.18 10.47 1.07
N GLY A 195 -11.76 9.92 2.14
CA GLY A 195 -13.16 9.48 2.20
C GLY A 195 -14.11 10.67 2.07
N GLY A 196 -15.03 10.62 1.10
CA GLY A 196 -15.93 11.73 0.75
C GLY A 196 -15.62 12.33 -0.62
N THR A 197 -14.40 12.86 -0.82
CA THR A 197 -14.00 13.50 -2.10
C THR A 197 -13.43 12.51 -3.12
N LYS A 198 -12.99 11.31 -2.69
CA LYS A 198 -12.32 10.29 -3.52
C LYS A 198 -11.03 10.78 -4.20
N THR A 199 -10.48 11.92 -3.79
CA THR A 199 -9.26 12.51 -4.35
C THR A 199 -8.02 11.95 -3.66
N TRP A 200 -6.95 11.78 -4.44
CA TRP A 200 -5.63 11.43 -3.91
C TRP A 200 -4.91 12.69 -3.44
N GLN A 201 -4.39 12.65 -2.22
CA GLN A 201 -3.66 13.75 -1.61
C GLN A 201 -2.39 13.22 -0.95
N LEU A 202 -1.29 13.92 -1.12
CA LEU A 202 -0.02 13.55 -0.49
C LEU A 202 0.08 14.22 0.89
N SER A 203 0.23 13.44 1.96
CA SER A 203 0.19 13.95 3.33
C SER A 203 1.30 13.37 4.20
N LYS A 204 1.80 14.17 5.17
CA LYS A 204 2.75 13.70 6.18
C LYS A 204 2.02 12.85 7.23
N PRO A 205 2.64 11.78 7.77
CA PRO A 205 1.99 10.87 8.70
C PRO A 205 1.35 11.53 9.93
N GLY A 206 1.97 12.58 10.49
CA GLY A 206 1.43 13.32 11.64
C GLY A 206 0.16 14.15 11.36
N GLU A 207 -0.10 14.49 10.09
CA GLU A 207 -1.27 15.27 9.67
C GLU A 207 -2.45 14.38 9.22
N ILE A 208 -2.20 13.09 8.96
CA ILE A 208 -3.21 12.14 8.43
C ILE A 208 -4.39 11.99 9.40
N ASN A 209 -4.15 11.96 10.71
CA ASN A 209 -5.21 11.84 11.72
C ASN A 209 -6.14 13.07 11.75
N GLN A 210 -5.63 14.27 11.46
CA GLN A 210 -6.43 15.49 11.37
C GLN A 210 -7.26 15.53 10.07
N ILE A 211 -6.70 15.04 8.97
CA ILE A 211 -7.42 14.97 7.68
C ILE A 211 -8.52 13.90 7.74
N ALA A 212 -8.22 12.74 8.33
CA ALA A 212 -9.19 11.66 8.49
C ALA A 212 -10.37 12.06 9.40
N SER A 213 -10.11 12.77 10.50
CA SER A 213 -11.17 13.24 11.40
C SER A 213 -12.03 14.35 10.79
N ARG A 214 -11.44 15.25 10.00
CA ARG A 214 -12.16 16.34 9.32
C ARG A 214 -13.05 15.83 8.18
N SER A 215 -12.62 14.79 7.46
CA SER A 215 -13.45 14.11 6.46
C SER A 215 -14.57 13.26 7.04
N GLY A 216 -14.42 12.74 8.27
CA GLY A 216 -15.53 12.12 9.00
C GLY A 216 -16.68 13.09 9.29
N SER A 217 -16.41 14.40 9.31
CA SER A 217 -17.40 15.46 9.57
C SER A 217 -17.97 16.16 8.34
N SER A 218 -17.52 15.84 7.11
CA SER A 218 -18.11 16.47 5.93
C SER A 218 -19.46 15.82 5.65
N SER A 219 -20.52 16.59 5.92
CA SER A 219 -21.92 16.28 5.64
C SER A 219 -22.12 15.79 4.20
N GLN A 220 -22.04 14.48 4.03
CA GLN A 220 -22.46 13.81 2.82
C GLN A 220 -23.98 13.98 2.74
N MET A 221 -24.45 14.91 1.89
CA MET A 221 -25.88 15.13 1.67
C MET A 221 -26.58 13.80 1.42
N SER A 222 -27.58 13.53 2.24
CA SER A 222 -28.36 12.30 2.19
C SER A 222 -28.98 12.17 0.79
N GLY A 223 -29.13 10.95 0.29
CA GLY A 223 -29.75 10.69 -1.02
C GLY A 223 -31.11 11.39 -1.21
N GLY A 224 -31.82 11.65 -0.10
CA GLY A 224 -33.08 12.42 -0.09
C GLY A 224 -32.92 13.91 -0.43
N GLU A 225 -31.84 14.57 0.01
CA GLU A 225 -31.60 16.00 -0.30
C GLU A 225 -31.24 16.20 -1.78
N LYS A 226 -30.50 15.25 -2.37
CA LYS A 226 -30.15 15.28 -3.81
C LYS A 226 -31.38 15.10 -4.70
N ALA A 227 -32.31 14.23 -4.29
CA ALA A 227 -33.57 14.03 -5.00
C ALA A 227 -34.47 15.28 -4.94
N ALA A 228 -34.56 15.92 -3.77
CA ALA A 228 -35.37 17.14 -3.60
C ALA A 228 -34.87 18.31 -4.47
N ALA A 229 -33.54 18.51 -4.55
CA ALA A 229 -32.95 19.54 -5.40
C ALA A 229 -33.22 19.30 -6.89
N ALA A 230 -33.12 18.05 -7.36
CA ALA A 230 -33.38 17.71 -8.76
C ALA A 230 -34.86 17.91 -9.13
N VAL A 231 -35.80 17.49 -8.27
CA VAL A 231 -37.24 17.63 -8.51
C VAL A 231 -37.65 19.11 -8.54
N GLY A 232 -37.09 19.94 -7.66
CA GLY A 232 -37.35 21.39 -7.65
C GLY A 232 -36.93 22.07 -8.96
N VAL A 233 -35.76 21.74 -9.49
CA VAL A 233 -35.26 22.31 -10.77
C VAL A 233 -36.13 21.87 -11.95
N ILE A 234 -36.56 20.61 -11.98
CA ILE A 234 -37.45 20.11 -13.05
C ILE A 234 -38.82 20.79 -13.01
N ALA A 235 -39.39 21.02 -11.82
CA ALA A 235 -40.68 21.71 -11.69
C ALA A 235 -40.61 23.18 -12.14
N ILE A 236 -39.54 23.90 -11.78
CA ILE A 236 -39.35 25.30 -12.18
C ILE A 236 -39.15 25.42 -13.69
N THR A 237 -38.36 24.54 -14.30
CA THR A 237 -38.15 24.53 -15.75
C THR A 237 -39.44 24.22 -16.51
N ALA A 238 -40.25 23.27 -16.03
CA ALA A 238 -41.56 22.98 -16.62
C ALA A 238 -42.53 24.17 -16.55
N LEU A 239 -42.56 24.89 -15.42
CA LEU A 239 -43.40 26.10 -15.26
C LEU A 239 -42.97 27.24 -16.18
N LEU A 240 -41.67 27.44 -16.39
CA LEU A 240 -41.17 28.45 -17.33
C LEU A 240 -41.53 28.11 -18.78
N VAL A 241 -41.45 26.83 -19.16
CA VAL A 241 -41.87 26.39 -20.51
C VAL A 241 -43.38 26.54 -20.68
N ALA A 242 -44.19 26.15 -19.69
CA ALA A 242 -45.64 26.36 -19.75
C ALA A 242 -46.01 27.85 -19.83
N GLY A 243 -45.37 28.70 -19.03
CA GLY A 243 -45.58 30.14 -19.03
C GLY A 243 -45.24 30.79 -20.37
N THR A 244 -44.11 30.40 -20.99
CA THR A 244 -43.74 30.91 -22.33
C THR A 244 -44.71 30.44 -23.40
N VAL A 245 -45.17 29.18 -23.37
CA VAL A 245 -46.19 28.67 -24.31
C VAL A 245 -47.53 29.40 -24.15
N VAL A 246 -47.98 29.66 -22.92
CA VAL A 246 -49.22 30.41 -22.66
C VAL A 246 -49.09 31.85 -23.12
N LEU A 247 -47.96 32.53 -22.86
CA LEU A 247 -47.69 33.89 -23.33
C LEU A 247 -47.68 33.98 -24.86
N VAL A 248 -47.05 33.03 -25.55
CA VAL A 248 -47.01 32.97 -27.02
C VAL A 248 -48.41 32.68 -27.58
N LYS A 249 -49.18 31.77 -26.97
CA LYS A 249 -50.55 31.47 -27.39
C LYS A 249 -51.51 32.64 -27.13
N ARG A 250 -51.32 33.40 -26.05
CA ARG A 250 -52.08 34.64 -25.81
C ARG A 250 -51.73 35.70 -26.84
N ARG A 251 -50.43 35.93 -27.14
CA ARG A 251 -50.02 36.90 -28.17
C ARG A 251 -50.56 36.55 -29.57
N ARG A 252 -50.64 35.27 -29.94
CA ARG A 252 -51.22 34.83 -31.22
C ARG A 252 -52.75 34.96 -31.31
N ARG A 253 -53.48 35.13 -30.21
CA ARG A 253 -54.92 35.39 -30.23
C ARG A 253 -55.29 36.88 -30.29
N PHE A 254 -54.31 37.77 -30.08
CA PHE A 254 -54.48 39.23 -30.08
C PHE A 254 -53.74 39.91 -31.25
N SER A 255 -53.40 39.15 -32.29
CA SER A 255 -52.89 39.64 -33.57
C SER A 255 -53.76 39.14 -34.71
#